data_AF-A0A2D7FLB0-F1
#
_entry.id   AF-A0A2D7FLB0-F1
#
_cell.length_a   1.000
_cell.length_b   1.000
_cell.length_c   1.000
_cell.angle_alpha   90.00
_cell.angle_beta   90.00
_cell.angle_gamma   90.00
#
_symmetry.space_group_name_H-M   'P 1'
#
loop_
_entity.id
_entity.type
_entity.pdbx_description
1 polymer ?
#
loop_
_entity_poly.entity_id
_entity_poly.type
_entity_poly.pdbx_seq_one_letter_code
_entity_poly.pdbx_strand_id
1 'polypeptide(L)' 'MPKPKRDLDPISIGELHEYIADLHEEIERVRAEIERKEAHRAGVQSIFKS' A
#
# COMPACT_ATOMS: atom_id res chain seq x y z
N MET A 1 -19.27 4.08 3.35
CA MET A 1 -19.25 5.21 2.38
C MET A 1 -17.84 5.31 1.82
N PRO A 2 -17.64 5.48 0.50
CA PRO A 2 -16.31 5.72 -0.05
C PRO A 2 -15.76 7.04 0.52
N LYS A 3 -14.47 7.07 0.89
CA LYS A 3 -13.83 8.32 1.29
C LYS A 3 -13.81 9.26 0.08
N PRO A 4 -14.16 10.55 0.24
CA PRO A 4 -14.07 11.50 -0.86
C PRO A 4 -12.64 11.55 -1.38
N LYS A 5 -12.48 11.60 -2.70
CA LYS A 5 -11.17 11.75 -3.34
C LYS A 5 -10.67 13.18 -3.14
N ARG A 6 -9.34 13.33 -3.12
CA ARG A 6 -8.69 14.65 -3.14
C ARG A 6 -9.10 15.38 -4.41
N ASP A 7 -9.43 16.65 -4.27
CA ASP A 7 -9.64 17.55 -5.41
C ASP A 7 -8.28 17.84 -6.07
N LEU A 8 -8.20 17.63 -7.38
CA LEU A 8 -6.96 17.73 -8.16
C LEU A 8 -6.92 19.00 -9.02
N ASP A 9 -8.04 19.68 -9.21
CA ASP A 9 -8.15 20.88 -10.05
C ASP A 9 -7.16 22.00 -9.67
N PRO A 10 -6.88 22.28 -8.37
CA PRO A 10 -5.95 23.35 -8.00
C PRO A 10 -4.47 22.91 -7.99
N ILE A 11 -4.16 21.64 -8.26
CA ILE A 11 -2.81 21.08 -8.11
C ILE A 11 -2.04 21.20 -9.44
N SER A 12 -0.80 21.71 -9.39
CA SER A 12 0.06 21.80 -10.57
C SER A 12 0.53 20.43 -11.07
N ILE A 13 0.97 20.35 -12.33
CA ILE A 13 1.50 19.10 -12.90
C ILE A 13 2.70 18.56 -12.10
N GLY A 14 3.58 19.44 -11.61
CA GLY A 14 4.72 19.05 -10.78
C GLY A 14 4.27 18.39 -9.48
N GLU A 15 3.35 19.03 -8.76
CA GLU A 15 2.78 18.50 -7.53
C GLU A 15 1.97 17.22 -7.77
N LEU A 16 1.35 17.04 -8.94
CA LEU A 16 0.70 15.79 -9.31
C LEU A 16 1.71 14.65 -9.48
N HIS A 17 2.89 14.91 -10.05
CA HIS A 17 3.95 13.90 -10.12
C HIS A 17 4.50 13.54 -8.75
N GLU A 18 4.70 14.52 -7.87
CA GLU A 18 5.10 14.29 -6.48
C GLU A 18 4.04 13.46 -5.74
N TYR A 19 2.77 13.83 -5.87
CA TYR A 19 1.67 13.08 -5.27
C TYR A 19 1.58 11.63 -5.77
N ILE A 20 1.86 11.40 -7.06
CA ILE A 20 1.97 10.06 -7.62
C ILE A 20 3.14 9.29 -7.00
N ALA A 21 4.29 9.94 -6.79
CA ALA A 21 5.46 9.30 -6.20
C ALA A 21 5.16 8.87 -4.75
N ASP A 22 4.57 9.75 -3.95
CA ASP A 22 4.17 9.46 -2.56
C ASP A 22 3.20 8.28 -2.47
N LEU A 23 2.20 8.24 -3.36
CA LEU A 23 1.24 7.15 -3.40
C LEU A 23 1.88 5.81 -3.80
N HIS A 24 2.86 5.83 -4.71
CA HIS A 24 3.60 4.62 -5.07
C HIS A 24 4.48 4.11 -3.92
N GLU A 25 5.16 5.01 -3.20
CA GLU A 25 5.94 4.63 -2.02
C GLU A 25 5.04 3.95 -0.98
N GLU A 26 3.84 4.51 -0.73
CA GLU A 26 2.87 3.93 0.18
C GLU A 26 2.36 2.56 -0.30
N ILE A 27 2.13 2.40 -1.62
CA ILE A 27 1.76 1.10 -2.21
C ILE A 27 2.83 0.05 -1.92
N GLU A 28 4.11 0.38 -2.14
CA GLU A 28 5.21 -0.55 -1.90
C GLU A 28 5.36 -0.88 -0.41
N ARG A 29 5.20 0.11 0.48
CA ARG A 29 5.19 -0.11 1.93
C ARG A 29 4.09 -1.09 2.36
N VAL A 30 2.88 -0.92 1.82
CA VAL A 30 1.74 -1.81 2.11
C VAL A 30 1.97 -3.21 1.55
N ARG A 31 2.49 -3.33 0.32
CA ARG A 31 2.85 -4.62 -0.28
C ARG A 31 3.85 -5.39 0.57
N ALA A 32 4.92 -4.74 1.04
CA ALA A 32 5.92 -5.35 1.91
C ALA A 32 5.32 -5.82 3.25
N GLU A 33 4.37 -5.07 3.83
CA GLU A 33 3.67 -5.51 5.04
C GLU A 33 2.77 -6.72 4.78
N ILE A 34 2.06 -6.76 3.65
CA ILE A 34 1.26 -7.93 3.24
C ILE A 34 2.16 -9.16 3.13
N GLU A 35 3.30 -9.06 2.44
CA GLU A 35 4.25 -10.17 2.31
C GLU A 35 4.74 -10.67 3.67
N ARG A 36 5.08 -9.77 4.60
CA ARG A 36 5.44 -10.13 5.98
C ARG A 36 4.32 -10.91 6.68
N LYS A 37 3.07 -10.46 6.56
CA LYS A 37 1.91 -11.11 7.19
C LYS A 37 1.62 -12.48 6.58
N GLU A 38 1.71 -12.61 5.27
CA GLU A 38 1.53 -13.89 4.57
C GLU A 38 2.63 -14.89 4.92
N ALA A 39 3.89 -14.45 4.99
CA ALA A 39 5.01 -15.29 5.44
C ALA A 39 4.80 -15.80 6.88
N HIS A 40 4.33 -14.93 7.78
CA HIS A 40 3.98 -15.32 9.14
C HIS A 40 2.85 -16.36 9.16
N ARG A 41 1.79 -16.15 8.37
CA ARG A 41 0.68 -17.10 8.25
C ARG A 41 1.14 -18.47 7.73
N ALA A 42 1.97 -18.49 6.69
CA ALA A 42 2.49 -19.72 6.11
C ALA A 42 3.38 -20.50 7.09
N GLY A 43 4.24 -19.79 7.84
CA GLY A 43 5.08 -20.39 8.89
C GLY A 43 4.27 -20.98 10.05
N VAL A 44 3.11 -20.40 10.38
CA VAL A 44 2.19 -20.96 11.38
C VAL A 44 1.47 -22.20 10.82
N GLN A 45 1.02 -22.17 9.57
CA GLN A 45 0.33 -23.32 8.95
C GLN A 45 1.23 -24.55 8.77
N SER A 46 2.54 -24.38 8.57
CA SER A 46 3.48 -25.50 8.47
C SER A 46 3.69 -26.19 9.82
N ILE A 47 3.62 -25.46 10.93
CA ILE A 47 3.74 -26.01 12.29
C ILE A 47 2.50 -26.84 12.65
N PHE A 48 1.29 -26.40 12.28
CA PHE A 48 0.04 -27.11 12.58
C PHE A 48 -0.25 -28.33 11.67
N LYS A 49 0.55 -28.58 10.63
CA LYS A 49 0.45 -29.77 9.77
C LYS A 49 1.39 -30.91 10.18
N SER A 50 2.10 -30.76 11.31
CA SER A 50 2.92 -31.82 11.91
C SER A 50 2.08 -32.73 12.81
#